data_AF-A0A932LCP6-F1
#
_entry.id   AF-A0A932LCP6-F1
#
_cell.length_a   1.000
_cell.length_b   1.000
_cell.length_c   1.000
_cell.angle_alpha   90.00
_cell.angle_beta   90.00
_cell.angle_gamma   90.00
#
_symmetry.space_group_name_H-M   'P 1'
#
loop_
_entity.id
_entity.type
_entity.pdbx_description
1 polymer ?
#
loop_
_entity_poly.entity_id
_entity_poly.type
_entity_poly.pdbx_seq_one_letter_code
_entity_poly.pdbx_strand_id
1 'polypeptide(L)'
;LLKGFLPFATGKTFRTAPAIFRESLIFPYFKGMVFILHLTNRGGWEPVNAAFRDPPTSTEQILHPEKYREPRDVPTAIALPDMKAVIDEAWKKLGENVLGEFQISILLTGVKDAAQASAGWDGDRYAVFEGEAGKLGLVWLSTWDRPEDAKEFATAYARYLQEKKLATPSAPPLRKALPAPPLRKGGQGGVKAKDAAKPSEEGKTPESPAADLTLRVSRNGRVYHIQRKDADVAVIEGFSDAETDRLLEIVFNAEKKPKVFPEQAKK
;
A
#
# COMPACT_ATOMS: atom_id res chain seq x y z
N LEU A 1 12.09 21.34 0.13
CA LEU A 1 12.96 20.37 0.83
C LEU A 1 13.69 19.42 -0.14
N LEU A 2 13.01 18.73 -1.07
CA LEU A 2 13.64 17.80 -2.03
C LEU A 2 14.65 18.41 -3.04
N LYS A 3 14.59 19.72 -3.30
CA LYS A 3 15.42 20.39 -4.34
C LYS A 3 16.93 20.38 -4.04
N GLY A 4 17.35 20.29 -2.77
CA GLY A 4 18.76 20.33 -2.37
C GLY A 4 19.40 18.95 -2.13
N PHE A 5 18.60 17.90 -1.93
CA PHE A 5 19.09 16.62 -1.39
C PHE A 5 19.16 15.50 -2.44
N LEU A 6 18.40 15.58 -3.54
CA LEU A 6 18.49 14.62 -4.66
C LEU A 6 18.62 15.35 -6.00
N PRO A 7 19.85 15.50 -6.55
CA PRO A 7 20.03 16.15 -7.85
C PRO A 7 19.24 15.47 -8.98
N PHE A 8 18.97 14.16 -8.89
CA PHE A 8 18.14 13.41 -9.86
C PHE A 8 16.62 13.68 -9.72
N ALA A 9 16.14 14.10 -8.55
CA ALA A 9 14.73 14.44 -8.31
C ALA A 9 14.35 15.85 -8.83
N THR A 10 15.29 16.54 -9.48
CA THR A 10 15.08 17.91 -9.97
C THR A 10 14.66 17.99 -11.44
N GLY A 11 14.78 16.89 -12.19
CA GLY A 11 14.38 16.83 -13.60
C GLY A 11 12.89 17.08 -13.78
N LYS A 12 12.51 17.80 -14.85
CA LYS A 12 11.12 18.11 -15.19
C LYS A 12 10.26 16.84 -15.22
N THR A 13 10.79 15.78 -15.82
CA THR A 13 10.15 14.44 -15.90
C THR A 13 9.81 13.86 -14.54
N PHE A 14 10.75 13.94 -13.58
CA PHE A 14 10.50 13.46 -12.22
C PHE A 14 9.35 14.23 -11.59
N ARG A 15 9.40 15.57 -11.60
CA ARG A 15 8.41 16.43 -10.93
C ARG A 15 6.99 16.27 -11.47
N THR A 16 6.84 15.97 -12.76
CA THR A 16 5.54 15.77 -13.40
C THR A 16 5.07 14.31 -13.37
N ALA A 17 5.91 13.38 -12.91
CA ALA A 17 5.51 11.99 -12.81
C ALA A 17 4.44 11.82 -11.72
N PRO A 18 3.52 10.85 -11.91
CA PRO A 18 2.57 10.46 -10.87
C PRO A 18 3.27 10.15 -9.54
N ALA A 19 2.61 10.49 -8.42
CA ALA A 19 3.16 10.36 -7.08
C ALA A 19 3.70 8.95 -6.80
N ILE A 20 2.99 7.91 -7.25
CA ILE A 20 3.42 6.52 -7.08
C ILE A 20 4.85 6.25 -7.58
N PHE A 21 5.26 6.86 -8.70
CA PHE A 21 6.63 6.70 -9.20
C PHE A 21 7.61 7.57 -8.43
N ARG A 22 7.25 8.82 -8.15
CA ARG A 22 8.14 9.75 -7.44
C ARG A 22 8.46 9.26 -6.04
N GLU A 23 7.43 8.93 -5.27
CA GLU A 23 7.57 8.53 -3.86
C GLU A 23 8.23 7.16 -3.76
N SER A 24 7.90 6.19 -4.63
CA SER A 24 8.54 4.86 -4.62
C SER A 24 10.03 4.91 -4.94
N LEU A 25 10.46 5.79 -5.85
CA LEU A 25 11.88 5.98 -6.13
C LEU A 25 12.65 6.60 -4.95
N ILE A 26 11.97 7.41 -4.15
CA ILE A 26 12.54 8.16 -3.02
C ILE A 26 12.55 7.31 -1.74
N PHE A 27 11.57 6.43 -1.56
CA PHE A 27 11.31 5.69 -0.34
C PHE A 27 12.53 4.97 0.24
N PRO A 28 13.31 4.16 -0.53
CA PRO A 28 14.45 3.43 0.02
C PRO A 28 15.53 4.35 0.61
N TYR A 29 15.66 5.57 0.10
CA TYR A 29 16.68 6.52 0.55
C TYR A 29 16.30 7.22 1.84
N PHE A 30 15.06 7.66 1.99
CA PHE A 30 14.65 8.40 3.20
C PHE A 30 14.11 7.48 4.28
N LYS A 31 13.11 6.65 3.94
CA LYS A 31 12.51 5.74 4.92
C LYS A 31 13.48 4.62 5.28
N GLY A 32 14.25 4.12 4.33
CA GLY A 32 15.36 3.20 4.61
C GLY A 32 16.44 3.82 5.50
N MET A 33 16.83 5.08 5.28
CA MET A 33 17.78 5.76 6.18
C MET A 33 17.24 5.89 7.61
N VAL A 34 15.97 6.31 7.77
CA VAL A 34 15.33 6.40 9.09
C VAL A 34 15.30 5.03 9.78
N PHE A 35 14.96 3.98 9.04
CA PHE A 35 14.99 2.60 9.54
C PHE A 35 16.40 2.20 10.03
N ILE A 36 17.45 2.43 9.22
CA ILE A 36 18.84 2.12 9.60
C ILE A 36 19.30 2.94 10.80
N LEU A 37 18.96 4.23 10.88
CA LEU A 37 19.27 5.06 12.05
C LEU A 37 18.61 4.50 13.32
N HIS A 38 17.38 4.03 13.22
CA HIS A 38 16.70 3.40 14.35
C HIS A 38 17.37 2.11 14.81
N LEU A 39 17.83 1.27 13.89
CA LEU A 39 18.60 0.06 14.21
C LEU A 39 19.92 0.42 14.89
N THR A 40 20.65 1.39 14.32
CA THR A 40 21.94 1.83 14.86
C THR A 40 21.81 2.42 16.27
N ASN A 41 20.74 3.18 16.54
CA ASN A 41 20.49 3.75 17.87
C ASN A 41 20.22 2.71 18.97
N ARG A 42 19.91 1.45 18.62
CA ARG A 42 19.67 0.39 19.62
C ARG A 42 20.90 -0.42 19.99
N GLY A 43 21.88 -0.55 19.10
CA GLY A 43 22.99 -1.47 19.31
C GLY A 43 24.17 -1.28 18.36
N GLY A 44 24.31 -0.10 17.75
CA GLY A 44 25.34 0.16 16.75
C GLY A 44 25.11 -0.64 15.46
N TRP A 45 26.19 -1.14 14.85
CA TRP A 45 26.12 -1.76 13.52
C TRP A 45 25.66 -3.22 13.53
N GLU A 46 25.61 -3.89 14.68
CA GLU A 46 25.22 -5.30 14.73
C GLU A 46 23.75 -5.53 14.30
N PRO A 47 22.74 -4.79 14.79
CA PRO A 47 21.36 -4.91 14.30
C PRO A 47 21.22 -4.58 12.81
N VAL A 48 22.04 -3.66 12.29
CA VAL A 48 22.06 -3.34 10.85
C VAL A 48 22.57 -4.54 10.06
N ASN A 49 23.69 -5.14 10.48
CA ASN A 49 24.25 -6.33 9.84
C ASN A 49 23.28 -7.51 9.89
N ALA A 50 22.52 -7.67 10.98
CA ALA A 50 21.46 -8.66 11.07
C ALA A 50 20.35 -8.40 10.04
N ALA A 51 19.92 -7.14 9.88
CA ALA A 51 18.92 -6.77 8.88
C ALA A 51 19.36 -6.98 7.43
N PHE A 52 20.67 -6.96 7.13
CA PHE A 52 21.16 -7.37 5.81
C PHE A 52 21.07 -8.87 5.55
N ARG A 53 21.09 -9.71 6.60
CA ARG A 53 20.94 -11.17 6.47
C ARG A 53 19.48 -11.61 6.45
N ASP A 54 18.63 -10.84 7.11
CA ASP A 54 17.21 -11.15 7.27
C ASP A 54 16.37 -9.87 7.05
N PRO A 55 16.23 -9.41 5.80
CA PRO A 55 15.68 -8.09 5.50
C PRO A 55 14.20 -7.94 5.91
N PRO A 56 13.74 -6.69 6.10
CA PRO A 56 12.30 -6.42 6.23
C PRO A 56 11.50 -7.00 5.07
N THR A 57 10.36 -7.61 5.37
CA THR A 57 9.45 -8.26 4.42
C THR A 57 8.27 -7.38 4.01
N SER A 58 8.09 -6.22 4.65
CA SER A 58 7.02 -5.27 4.33
C SER A 58 7.51 -3.82 4.37
N THR A 59 6.81 -2.93 3.66
CA THR A 59 7.05 -1.49 3.78
C THR A 59 6.68 -0.97 5.17
N GLU A 60 5.72 -1.61 5.83
CA GLU A 60 5.30 -1.28 7.19
C GLU A 60 6.46 -1.43 8.18
N GLN A 61 7.23 -2.52 8.11
CA GLN A 61 8.42 -2.70 8.97
C GLN A 61 9.49 -1.61 8.76
N ILE A 62 9.56 -1.02 7.56
CA ILE A 62 10.46 0.10 7.27
C ILE A 62 9.88 1.42 7.80
N LEU A 63 8.55 1.60 7.71
CA LEU A 63 7.83 2.77 8.19
C LEU A 63 7.74 2.82 9.73
N HIS A 64 7.63 1.65 10.35
CA HIS A 64 7.45 1.41 11.80
C HIS A 64 8.52 0.41 12.28
N PRO A 65 9.78 0.86 12.49
CA PRO A 65 10.90 -0.04 12.77
C PRO A 65 10.80 -0.83 14.09
N GLU A 66 9.81 -0.52 14.94
CA GLU A 66 9.38 -1.33 16.07
C GLU A 66 8.77 -2.67 15.66
N LYS A 67 8.05 -2.74 14.54
CA LYS A 67 7.43 -3.95 14.00
C LYS A 67 8.45 -4.96 13.46
N TYR A 68 9.68 -4.52 13.23
CA TYR A 68 10.80 -5.37 12.85
C TYR A 68 11.55 -6.02 14.05
N ARG A 69 11.13 -5.72 15.30
CA ARG A 69 11.68 -6.36 16.51
C ARG A 69 11.14 -7.77 16.68
N GLU A 70 11.83 -8.61 17.45
CA GLU A 70 11.27 -9.90 17.86
C GLU A 70 10.19 -9.73 18.95
N PRO A 71 9.02 -10.40 18.83
CA PRO A 71 8.58 -11.18 17.67
C PRO A 71 8.23 -10.28 16.48
N ARG A 72 8.79 -10.60 15.30
CA ARG A 72 8.62 -9.77 14.10
C ARG A 72 7.19 -9.78 13.58
N ASP A 73 6.64 -8.61 13.34
CA ASP A 73 5.34 -8.47 12.70
C ASP A 73 5.48 -8.68 11.18
N VAL A 74 5.18 -9.89 10.72
CA VAL A 74 5.20 -10.24 9.29
C VAL A 74 3.80 -10.11 8.68
N PRO A 75 3.69 -9.65 7.42
CA PRO A 75 2.39 -9.46 6.81
C PRO A 75 1.67 -10.79 6.60
N THR A 76 0.37 -10.81 6.86
CA THR A 76 -0.54 -11.90 6.53
C THR A 76 -0.58 -12.09 5.01
N ALA A 77 -0.18 -13.28 4.56
CA ALA A 77 -0.18 -13.61 3.14
C ALA A 77 -1.58 -14.02 2.69
N ILE A 78 -2.16 -13.23 1.79
CA ILE A 78 -3.48 -13.46 1.20
C ILE A 78 -3.35 -14.12 -0.18
N ALA A 79 -4.04 -15.25 -0.35
CA ALA A 79 -4.27 -15.90 -1.64
C ALA A 79 -5.71 -15.66 -2.08
N LEU A 80 -5.88 -14.83 -3.13
CA LEU A 80 -7.20 -14.59 -3.71
C LEU A 80 -7.74 -15.89 -4.34
N PRO A 81 -9.04 -16.19 -4.20
CA PRO A 81 -9.64 -17.35 -4.85
C PRO A 81 -9.57 -17.24 -6.38
N ASP A 82 -9.69 -18.37 -7.07
CA ASP A 82 -9.81 -18.35 -8.54
C ASP A 82 -11.11 -17.68 -8.96
N MET A 83 -10.98 -16.54 -9.64
CA MET A 83 -12.12 -15.72 -10.05
C MET A 83 -12.73 -16.16 -11.38
N LYS A 84 -12.09 -17.07 -12.12
CA LYS A 84 -12.58 -17.53 -13.44
C LYS A 84 -14.00 -18.09 -13.40
N ALA A 85 -14.40 -18.66 -12.27
CA ALA A 85 -15.75 -19.20 -12.10
C ALA A 85 -16.83 -18.13 -11.87
N VAL A 86 -16.44 -16.89 -11.54
CA VAL A 86 -17.37 -15.83 -11.09
C VAL A 86 -17.36 -14.56 -11.95
N ILE A 87 -16.32 -14.34 -12.75
CA ILE A 87 -16.26 -13.25 -13.74
C ILE A 87 -16.40 -13.82 -15.16
N ASP A 88 -16.87 -13.00 -16.10
CA ASP A 88 -16.99 -13.41 -17.50
C ASP A 88 -15.65 -13.87 -18.10
N GLU A 89 -15.67 -14.86 -19.01
CA GLU A 89 -14.46 -15.38 -19.67
C GLU A 89 -13.70 -14.32 -20.47
N ALA A 90 -14.37 -13.22 -20.86
CA ALA A 90 -13.76 -12.08 -21.51
C ALA A 90 -12.73 -11.34 -20.62
N TRP A 91 -12.74 -11.54 -19.29
CA TRP A 91 -11.77 -10.93 -18.39
C TRP A 91 -10.46 -11.70 -18.36
N LYS A 92 -9.39 -11.03 -18.79
CA LYS A 92 -8.03 -11.53 -18.69
C LYS A 92 -7.31 -10.90 -17.50
N LYS A 93 -6.75 -11.71 -16.59
CA LYS A 93 -5.88 -11.21 -15.51
C LYS A 93 -4.61 -10.59 -16.10
N LEU A 94 -4.38 -9.31 -15.84
CA LEU A 94 -3.17 -8.58 -16.23
C LEU A 94 -2.03 -8.82 -15.24
N GLY A 95 -2.36 -8.94 -13.96
CA GLY A 95 -1.38 -9.18 -12.91
C GLY A 95 -1.99 -9.09 -11.52
N GLU A 96 -1.20 -9.50 -10.53
CA GLU A 96 -1.54 -9.43 -9.12
C GLU A 96 -0.32 -9.01 -8.31
N ASN A 97 -0.53 -8.29 -7.21
CA ASN A 97 0.54 -7.89 -6.31
C ASN A 97 0.00 -7.48 -4.94
N VAL A 98 0.91 -7.03 -4.08
CA VAL A 98 0.67 -6.36 -2.80
C VAL A 98 0.86 -4.86 -3.02
N LEU A 99 0.03 -4.01 -2.41
CA LEU A 99 0.32 -2.58 -2.34
C LEU A 99 1.22 -2.28 -1.12
N GLY A 100 0.86 -2.85 0.03
CA GLY A 100 1.51 -2.53 1.30
C GLY A 100 1.16 -1.13 1.82
N GLU A 101 1.37 -0.91 3.11
CA GLU A 101 1.06 0.36 3.79
C GLU A 101 1.55 1.60 3.01
N PHE A 102 2.79 1.54 2.49
CA PHE A 102 3.38 2.69 1.83
C PHE A 102 2.63 3.10 0.57
N GLN A 103 2.28 2.17 -0.31
CA GLN A 103 1.56 2.50 -1.54
C GLN A 103 0.12 2.92 -1.24
N ILE A 104 -0.51 2.36 -0.20
CA ILE A 104 -1.80 2.80 0.30
C ILE A 104 -1.73 4.26 0.78
N SER A 105 -0.68 4.63 1.52
CA SER A 105 -0.47 6.03 1.97
C SER A 105 -0.34 7.02 0.80
N ILE A 106 0.29 6.59 -0.31
CA ILE A 106 0.39 7.40 -1.53
C ILE A 106 -0.98 7.51 -2.19
N LEU A 107 -1.72 6.41 -2.27
CA LEU A 107 -3.05 6.36 -2.88
C LEU A 107 -4.03 7.30 -2.17
N LEU A 108 -3.99 7.33 -0.85
CA LEU A 108 -4.84 8.18 -0.01
C LEU A 108 -4.30 9.61 0.13
N THR A 109 -3.17 9.96 -0.49
CA THR A 109 -2.62 11.32 -0.40
C THR A 109 -3.63 12.36 -0.88
N GLY A 110 -3.93 13.33 -0.01
CA GLY A 110 -4.92 14.38 -0.26
C GLY A 110 -6.29 14.09 0.38
N VAL A 111 -6.54 12.86 0.80
CA VAL A 111 -7.73 12.50 1.59
C VAL A 111 -7.50 12.88 3.05
N LYS A 112 -8.57 13.32 3.72
CA LYS A 112 -8.54 13.60 5.16
C LYS A 112 -8.10 12.35 5.94
N ASP A 113 -7.17 12.53 6.88
CA ASP A 113 -6.65 11.51 7.79
C ASP A 113 -5.87 10.36 7.09
N ALA A 114 -5.33 10.61 5.88
CA ALA A 114 -4.67 9.58 5.06
C ALA A 114 -3.53 8.81 5.74
N ALA A 115 -2.73 9.48 6.58
CA ALA A 115 -1.63 8.83 7.29
C ALA A 115 -2.15 7.80 8.32
N GLN A 116 -3.21 8.16 9.05
CA GLN A 116 -3.87 7.26 9.99
C GLN A 116 -4.57 6.11 9.23
N ALA A 117 -5.30 6.43 8.17
CA ALA A 117 -6.04 5.45 7.38
C ALA A 117 -5.20 4.45 6.56
N SER A 118 -3.87 4.58 6.58
CA SER A 118 -2.96 3.59 6.00
C SER A 118 -2.15 2.81 7.04
N ALA A 119 -2.14 3.27 8.29
CA ALA A 119 -1.46 2.60 9.40
C ALA A 119 -2.22 1.36 9.86
N GLY A 120 -1.51 0.39 10.44
CA GLY A 120 -2.09 -0.87 10.90
C GLY A 120 -2.45 -1.83 9.75
N TRP A 121 -1.87 -1.63 8.57
CA TRP A 121 -2.00 -2.57 7.46
C TRP A 121 -1.30 -3.88 7.82
N ASP A 122 -1.99 -5.02 7.70
CA ASP A 122 -1.41 -6.32 8.06
C ASP A 122 -1.18 -7.23 6.84
N GLY A 123 -1.75 -6.90 5.68
CA GLY A 123 -1.57 -7.72 4.49
C GLY A 123 -2.57 -7.34 3.42
N ASP A 124 -2.21 -7.55 2.16
CA ASP A 124 -3.13 -7.39 1.06
C ASP A 124 -2.79 -8.24 -0.16
N ARG A 125 -3.75 -8.34 -1.07
CA ARG A 125 -3.56 -8.88 -2.40
C ARG A 125 -4.55 -8.22 -3.34
N TYR A 126 -4.06 -7.63 -4.42
CA TYR A 126 -4.90 -7.16 -5.51
C TYR A 126 -4.63 -7.95 -6.79
N ALA A 127 -5.65 -8.04 -7.63
CA ALA A 127 -5.58 -8.54 -8.99
C ALA A 127 -6.27 -7.54 -9.93
N VAL A 128 -5.60 -7.23 -11.05
CA VAL A 128 -6.14 -6.37 -12.10
C VAL A 128 -6.50 -7.22 -13.31
N PHE A 129 -7.64 -6.92 -13.90
CA PHE A 129 -8.18 -7.61 -15.07
C PHE A 129 -8.43 -6.63 -16.20
N GLU A 130 -8.34 -7.11 -17.43
CA GLU A 130 -8.74 -6.43 -18.65
C GLU A 130 -9.90 -7.20 -19.28
N GLY A 131 -11.02 -6.52 -19.47
CA GLY A 131 -12.19 -7.03 -20.18
C GLY A 131 -12.31 -6.39 -21.57
N GLU A 132 -13.46 -6.59 -22.20
CA GLU A 132 -13.72 -6.08 -23.55
C GLU A 132 -13.45 -4.57 -23.70
N ALA A 133 -12.94 -4.19 -24.87
CA ALA A 133 -12.61 -2.81 -25.21
C ALA A 133 -11.64 -2.12 -24.21
N GLY A 134 -10.76 -2.89 -23.57
CA GLY A 134 -9.74 -2.37 -22.65
C GLY A 134 -10.28 -1.91 -21.29
N LYS A 135 -11.49 -2.34 -20.92
CA LYS A 135 -12.07 -2.06 -19.60
C LYS A 135 -11.21 -2.69 -18.51
N LEU A 136 -10.85 -1.93 -17.47
CA LEU A 136 -10.07 -2.44 -16.34
C LEU A 136 -10.97 -2.88 -15.18
N GLY A 137 -10.62 -3.98 -14.52
CA GLY A 137 -11.26 -4.46 -13.30
C GLY A 137 -10.23 -4.58 -12.19
N LEU A 138 -10.59 -4.24 -10.95
CA LEU A 138 -9.75 -4.40 -9.76
C LEU A 138 -10.50 -5.22 -8.73
N VAL A 139 -9.85 -6.27 -8.24
CA VAL A 139 -10.26 -6.98 -7.02
C VAL A 139 -9.13 -6.85 -6.03
N TRP A 140 -9.40 -6.31 -4.85
CA TRP A 140 -8.39 -6.08 -3.82
C TRP A 140 -8.94 -6.46 -2.46
N LEU A 141 -8.27 -7.38 -1.77
CA LEU A 141 -8.53 -7.71 -0.38
C LEU A 141 -7.36 -7.25 0.47
N SER A 142 -7.67 -6.57 1.58
CA SER A 142 -6.70 -6.17 2.60
C SER A 142 -7.19 -6.60 3.98
N THR A 143 -6.25 -6.96 4.85
CA THR A 143 -6.46 -7.28 6.26
C THR A 143 -5.64 -6.29 7.10
N TRP A 144 -6.15 -5.95 8.26
CA TRP A 144 -5.59 -4.92 9.14
C TRP A 144 -5.38 -5.48 10.54
N ASP A 145 -4.48 -4.86 11.31
CA ASP A 145 -4.15 -5.29 12.68
C ASP A 145 -5.38 -5.29 13.58
N ARG A 146 -6.26 -4.30 13.40
CA ARG A 146 -7.50 -4.16 14.16
C ARG A 146 -8.67 -3.80 13.26
N PRO A 147 -9.91 -4.16 13.67
CA PRO A 147 -11.12 -3.74 12.97
C PRO A 147 -11.27 -2.21 12.83
N GLU A 148 -10.72 -1.46 13.77
CA GLU A 148 -10.68 0.00 13.73
C GLU A 148 -9.79 0.52 12.60
N ASP A 149 -8.60 -0.07 12.41
CA ASP A 149 -7.67 0.31 11.34
C ASP A 149 -8.30 0.03 9.96
N ALA A 150 -8.96 -1.13 9.82
CA ALA A 150 -9.77 -1.46 8.64
C ALA A 150 -10.90 -0.46 8.39
N LYS A 151 -11.57 0.01 9.43
CA LYS A 151 -12.64 1.03 9.33
C LYS A 151 -12.07 2.37 8.89
N GLU A 152 -10.92 2.78 9.41
CA GLU A 152 -10.23 4.02 9.02
C GLU A 152 -9.87 3.99 7.53
N PHE A 153 -9.23 2.90 7.07
CA PHE A 153 -8.94 2.68 5.66
C PHE A 153 -10.20 2.72 4.80
N ALA A 154 -11.23 1.92 5.16
CA ALA A 154 -12.43 1.81 4.34
C ALA A 154 -13.17 3.15 4.21
N THR A 155 -13.18 3.94 5.30
CA THR A 155 -13.76 5.29 5.28
C THR A 155 -12.94 6.23 4.39
N ALA A 156 -11.61 6.21 4.49
CA ALA A 156 -10.75 7.05 3.66
C ALA A 156 -10.82 6.67 2.17
N TYR A 157 -10.85 5.37 1.86
CA TYR A 157 -10.99 4.89 0.48
C TYR A 157 -12.37 5.24 -0.11
N ALA A 158 -13.43 5.16 0.70
CA ALA A 158 -14.74 5.63 0.29
C ALA A 158 -14.74 7.12 -0.10
N ARG A 159 -14.09 7.98 0.71
CA ARG A 159 -13.89 9.40 0.37
C ARG A 159 -13.05 9.58 -0.89
N TYR A 160 -11.94 8.84 -0.99
CA TYR A 160 -11.09 8.82 -2.18
C TYR A 160 -11.93 8.57 -3.44
N LEU A 161 -12.77 7.52 -3.44
CA LEU A 161 -13.64 7.19 -4.57
C LEU A 161 -14.67 8.28 -4.88
N GLN A 162 -15.18 8.99 -3.87
CA GLN A 162 -16.12 10.08 -4.07
C GLN A 162 -15.43 11.32 -4.66
N GLU A 163 -14.24 11.67 -4.18
CA GLU A 163 -13.46 12.84 -4.59
C GLU A 163 -12.79 12.65 -5.96
N LYS A 164 -12.14 11.50 -6.21
CA LYS A 164 -11.46 11.21 -7.48
C LYS A 164 -12.40 10.99 -8.65
N LYS A 165 -13.68 10.68 -8.42
CA LYS A 165 -14.68 10.57 -9.48
C LYS A 165 -15.15 11.93 -10.06
N LEU A 166 -14.43 13.01 -9.76
CA LEU A 166 -14.42 14.26 -10.54
C LEU A 166 -13.21 14.39 -11.50
N ALA A 167 -12.26 13.46 -11.48
CA ALA A 167 -11.12 13.44 -12.39
C ALA A 167 -10.96 12.05 -13.04
N THR A 168 -11.53 11.88 -14.22
CA THR A 168 -11.34 10.68 -15.05
C THR A 168 -9.84 10.42 -15.26
N PRO A 169 -9.31 9.24 -14.90
CA PRO A 169 -7.95 8.88 -15.28
C PRO A 169 -7.93 8.63 -16.79
N SER A 170 -7.33 9.54 -17.54
CA SER A 170 -6.77 9.20 -18.86
C SER A 170 -5.51 8.40 -18.60
N ALA A 171 -5.52 7.10 -18.91
CA ALA A 171 -4.29 6.33 -18.96
C ALA A 171 -3.44 6.88 -20.13
N PRO A 172 -2.26 7.47 -19.90
CA PRO A 172 -1.38 7.79 -21.01
C PRO A 172 -0.92 6.48 -21.66
N PRO A 173 -0.81 6.41 -23.00
CA PRO A 173 -0.36 5.20 -23.68
C PRO A 173 1.06 4.84 -23.19
N LEU A 174 1.26 3.57 -22.83
CA LEU A 174 2.56 3.02 -22.43
C LEU A 174 3.57 3.26 -23.56
N ARG A 175 4.48 4.22 -23.40
CA ARG A 175 5.58 4.43 -24.34
C ARG A 175 6.66 3.37 -24.12
N LYS A 176 7.20 2.83 -25.22
CA LYS A 176 8.31 1.86 -25.24
C LYS A 176 9.51 2.35 -24.39
N ALA A 177 10.18 1.39 -23.75
CA ALA A 177 11.23 1.60 -22.76
C ALA A 177 12.30 2.61 -23.19
N LEU A 178 12.61 3.57 -22.31
CA LEU A 178 13.75 4.47 -22.45
C LEU A 178 15.04 3.76 -22.00
N PRO A 179 16.16 3.89 -22.74
CA PRO A 179 17.44 3.34 -22.31
C PRO A 179 18.00 4.11 -21.11
N ALA A 180 18.68 3.37 -20.21
CA ALA A 180 19.24 3.90 -18.98
C ALA A 180 20.39 4.88 -19.26
N PRO A 181 20.46 6.04 -18.56
CA PRO A 181 21.58 6.96 -18.68
C PRO A 181 22.80 6.50 -17.86
N PRO A 182 24.04 6.87 -18.27
CA PRO A 182 25.27 6.44 -17.61
C PRO A 182 25.50 7.16 -16.27
N LEU A 183 26.04 6.42 -15.30
CA LEU A 183 26.34 6.90 -13.95
C LEU A 183 27.60 7.80 -13.95
N ARG A 184 27.52 8.95 -13.27
CA ARG A 184 28.66 9.89 -13.08
C ARG A 184 29.17 9.83 -11.64
N LYS A 185 30.49 9.73 -11.46
CA LYS A 185 31.19 9.61 -10.15
C LYS A 185 31.21 10.93 -9.36
N GLY A 186 30.87 10.82 -8.07
CA GLY A 186 31.58 11.34 -6.88
C GLY A 186 31.73 12.85 -6.66
N GLY A 187 31.21 13.34 -5.52
CA GLY A 187 31.58 14.63 -4.92
C GLY A 187 31.10 14.74 -3.48
N GLN A 188 32.03 14.84 -2.52
CA GLN A 188 31.82 14.95 -1.08
C GLN A 188 31.34 16.35 -0.66
N GLY A 189 30.51 16.43 0.38
CA GLY A 189 30.19 17.67 1.09
C GLY A 189 29.37 17.40 2.35
N GLY A 190 29.98 17.53 3.52
CA GLY A 190 29.34 17.34 4.82
C GLY A 190 28.66 18.62 5.34
N VAL A 191 27.58 18.47 6.12
CA VAL A 191 27.03 19.53 6.98
C VAL A 191 26.40 18.93 8.25
N LYS A 192 26.59 19.67 9.36
CA LYS A 192 26.24 19.41 10.76
C LYS A 192 24.74 19.42 11.09
N ALA A 193 24.39 18.71 12.16
CA ALA A 193 23.07 18.61 12.79
C ALA A 193 22.71 19.81 13.68
N LYS A 194 21.41 20.11 13.80
CA LYS A 194 20.78 20.77 14.97
C LYS A 194 19.32 20.34 15.16
N ASP A 195 19.09 19.82 16.36
CA ASP A 195 17.96 19.92 17.30
C ASP A 195 16.49 19.74 16.89
N ALA A 196 15.84 18.89 17.68
CA ALA A 196 14.46 18.43 17.60
C ALA A 196 13.52 19.26 18.48
N ALA A 197 12.24 19.27 18.11
CA ALA A 197 11.13 19.62 19.00
C ALA A 197 9.97 18.62 18.80
N LYS A 198 9.46 18.10 19.91
CA LYS A 198 8.33 17.18 20.08
C LYS A 198 7.00 17.92 19.87
N PRO A 199 5.89 17.22 19.57
CA PRO A 199 4.84 17.21 20.58
C PRO A 199 4.10 15.87 20.75
N SER A 200 3.32 15.91 21.82
CA SER A 200 2.57 14.94 22.60
C SER A 200 1.39 14.24 21.91
N GLU A 201 1.10 13.06 22.44
CA GLU A 201 -0.11 12.24 22.25
C GLU A 201 -1.35 12.92 22.83
N GLU A 202 -2.49 12.77 22.15
CA GLU A 202 -3.82 12.88 22.74
C GLU A 202 -4.57 11.57 22.48
N GLY A 203 -4.97 10.92 23.57
CA GLY A 203 -5.76 9.68 23.53
C GLY A 203 -7.21 9.94 23.09
N LYS A 204 -7.76 8.97 22.35
CA LYS A 204 -9.19 8.87 22.10
C LYS A 204 -9.75 7.57 22.66
N THR A 205 -10.79 7.73 23.46
CA THR A 205 -11.65 6.67 24.01
C THR A 205 -12.41 5.97 22.86
N PRO A 206 -12.59 4.64 22.89
CA PRO A 206 -13.15 3.89 21.77
C PRO A 206 -14.68 3.96 21.72
N GLU A 207 -15.22 4.16 20.52
CA GLU A 207 -16.64 4.09 20.22
C GLU A 207 -16.94 2.73 19.56
N SER A 208 -18.00 2.08 20.04
CA SER A 208 -18.50 0.71 19.81
C SER A 208 -18.32 0.10 18.40
N PRO A 209 -18.08 -1.23 18.28
CA PRO A 209 -18.03 -1.95 17.02
C PRO A 209 -19.44 -2.22 16.44
N ALA A 210 -19.50 -2.66 15.18
CA ALA A 210 -20.61 -3.38 14.54
C ALA A 210 -21.56 -2.64 13.57
N ALA A 211 -21.02 -1.85 12.63
CA ALA A 211 -21.62 -1.80 11.30
C ALA A 211 -20.53 -2.03 10.25
N ASP A 212 -20.71 -3.04 9.41
CA ASP A 212 -19.88 -3.29 8.23
C ASP A 212 -20.01 -2.09 7.30
N LEU A 213 -18.92 -1.32 7.16
CA LEU A 213 -18.92 -0.15 6.29
C LEU A 213 -19.03 -0.64 4.85
N THR A 214 -20.04 -0.16 4.15
CA THR A 214 -20.27 -0.49 2.75
C THR A 214 -20.51 0.78 1.95
N LEU A 215 -19.79 0.95 0.85
CA LEU A 215 -20.09 1.94 -0.17
C LEU A 215 -20.17 1.23 -1.52
N ARG A 216 -21.27 1.46 -2.25
CA ARG A 216 -21.44 1.01 -3.64
C ARG A 216 -21.76 2.21 -4.52
N VAL A 217 -20.95 2.44 -5.54
CA VAL A 217 -21.18 3.50 -6.53
C VAL A 217 -21.16 2.89 -7.93
N SER A 218 -22.27 2.99 -8.65
CA SER A 218 -22.36 2.57 -10.06
C SER A 218 -22.28 3.78 -10.99
N ARG A 219 -21.50 3.69 -12.07
CA ARG A 219 -21.45 4.67 -13.16
C ARG A 219 -21.24 3.96 -14.49
N ASN A 220 -22.09 4.26 -15.47
CA ASN A 220 -22.02 3.68 -16.83
C ASN A 220 -21.96 2.13 -16.80
N GLY A 221 -22.76 1.52 -15.92
CA GLY A 221 -22.79 0.05 -15.74
C GLY A 221 -21.56 -0.54 -15.05
N ARG A 222 -20.67 0.30 -14.49
CA ARG A 222 -19.45 -0.12 -13.77
C ARG A 222 -19.57 0.21 -12.30
N VAL A 223 -19.38 -0.79 -11.47
CA VAL A 223 -19.48 -0.70 -10.01
C VAL A 223 -18.12 -0.44 -9.40
N TYR A 224 -18.12 0.36 -8.34
CA TYR A 224 -16.99 0.58 -7.45
C TYR A 224 -17.54 0.38 -6.06
N HIS A 225 -17.11 -0.70 -5.45
CA HIS A 225 -17.64 -1.20 -4.20
C HIS A 225 -16.51 -1.34 -3.21
N ILE A 226 -16.75 -0.90 -1.99
CA ILE A 226 -15.91 -1.20 -0.84
C ILE A 226 -16.80 -1.76 0.26
N GLN A 227 -16.37 -2.88 0.82
CA GLN A 227 -17.03 -3.54 1.94
C GLN A 227 -15.99 -3.89 2.98
N ARG A 228 -16.26 -3.55 4.24
CA ARG A 228 -15.50 -4.03 5.39
C ARG A 228 -16.25 -5.16 6.06
N LYS A 229 -15.54 -6.20 6.50
CA LYS A 229 -16.00 -7.21 7.45
C LYS A 229 -14.93 -7.38 8.51
N ASP A 230 -15.23 -6.95 9.73
CA ASP A 230 -14.25 -6.95 10.83
C ASP A 230 -12.93 -6.25 10.45
N ALA A 231 -11.78 -6.93 10.51
CA ALA A 231 -10.47 -6.42 10.11
C ALA A 231 -10.18 -6.54 8.60
N ASP A 232 -11.12 -7.04 7.80
CA ASP A 232 -10.97 -7.18 6.35
C ASP A 232 -11.69 -6.11 5.57
N VAL A 233 -11.08 -5.68 4.46
CA VAL A 233 -11.67 -4.76 3.50
C VAL A 233 -11.48 -5.28 2.09
N ALA A 234 -12.61 -5.50 1.40
CA ALA A 234 -12.67 -5.82 -0.01
C ALA A 234 -13.02 -4.58 -0.84
N VAL A 235 -12.24 -4.32 -1.88
CA VAL A 235 -12.46 -3.28 -2.88
C VAL A 235 -12.62 -3.96 -4.25
N ILE A 236 -13.77 -3.75 -4.88
CA ILE A 236 -14.11 -4.25 -6.21
C ILE A 236 -14.43 -3.08 -7.13
N GLU A 237 -13.71 -2.92 -8.22
CA GLU A 237 -13.92 -1.80 -9.15
C GLU A 237 -13.98 -2.24 -10.60
N GLY A 238 -14.84 -1.60 -11.38
CA GLY A 238 -14.87 -1.71 -12.84
C GLY A 238 -15.68 -2.87 -13.39
N PHE A 239 -16.21 -3.75 -12.54
CA PHE A 239 -17.07 -4.86 -12.91
C PHE A 239 -18.55 -4.45 -13.02
N SER A 240 -19.38 -5.31 -13.62
CA SER A 240 -20.83 -5.16 -13.55
C SER A 240 -21.36 -5.41 -12.14
N ASP A 241 -22.64 -5.11 -11.92
CA ASP A 241 -23.30 -5.32 -10.64
C ASP A 241 -23.31 -6.82 -10.24
N ALA A 242 -23.71 -7.69 -11.18
CA ALA A 242 -23.76 -9.14 -10.95
C ALA A 242 -22.39 -9.81 -10.79
N GLU A 243 -21.35 -9.31 -11.47
CA GLU A 243 -19.97 -9.77 -11.24
C GLU A 243 -19.46 -9.31 -9.88
N THR A 244 -19.77 -8.08 -9.48
CA THR A 244 -19.35 -7.53 -8.18
C THR A 244 -19.90 -8.36 -7.03
N ASP A 245 -21.18 -8.77 -7.11
CA ASP A 245 -21.80 -9.56 -6.04
C ASP A 245 -21.14 -10.95 -5.92
N ARG A 246 -20.93 -11.65 -7.04
CA ARG A 246 -20.24 -12.94 -7.06
C ARG A 246 -18.79 -12.83 -6.59
N LEU A 247 -18.10 -11.75 -6.94
CA LEU A 247 -16.73 -11.48 -6.47
C LEU A 247 -16.69 -11.26 -4.94
N LEU A 248 -17.65 -10.52 -4.39
CA LEU A 248 -17.72 -10.29 -2.93
C LEU A 248 -17.98 -11.57 -2.15
N GLU A 249 -18.80 -12.47 -2.69
CA GLU A 249 -19.07 -13.79 -2.08
C GLU A 249 -17.80 -14.61 -1.94
N ILE A 250 -16.90 -14.60 -2.93
CA ILE A 250 -15.69 -15.41 -2.89
C ILE A 250 -14.52 -14.72 -2.20
N VAL A 251 -14.38 -13.39 -2.33
CA VAL A 251 -13.16 -12.70 -1.92
C VAL A 251 -12.95 -12.72 -0.41
N PHE A 252 -14.03 -12.63 0.37
CA PHE A 252 -13.93 -12.76 1.83
C PHE A 252 -13.62 -14.18 2.31
N ASN A 253 -13.69 -15.17 1.42
CA ASN A 253 -13.27 -16.55 1.68
C ASN A 253 -11.83 -16.82 1.21
N ALA A 254 -11.07 -15.78 0.86
CA ALA A 254 -9.66 -15.91 0.51
C ALA A 254 -8.87 -16.60 1.62
N GLU A 255 -7.95 -17.49 1.24
CA GLU A 255 -7.05 -18.14 2.19
C GLU A 255 -6.07 -17.10 2.73
N LYS A 256 -6.06 -16.94 4.06
CA LYS A 256 -5.03 -16.19 4.79
C LYS A 256 -4.07 -17.16 5.45
N LYS A 257 -2.82 -17.14 5.03
CA LYS A 257 -1.80 -18.00 5.64
C LYS A 257 -1.42 -17.44 7.01
N PRO A 258 -1.22 -18.30 8.02
CA PRO A 258 -0.69 -17.86 9.31
C PRO A 258 0.62 -17.10 9.14
N LYS A 259 0.84 -16.10 10.00
CA LYS A 259 2.13 -15.40 10.09
C LYS A 259 3.23 -16.42 10.42
N VAL A 260 4.14 -16.65 9.48
CA VAL A 260 5.29 -17.55 9.68
C VAL A 260 6.43 -16.72 10.25
N PHE A 261 6.68 -16.86 11.55
CA PHE A 261 7.80 -16.20 12.21
C PHE A 261 9.12 -16.93 11.86
N PRO A 262 10.23 -16.22 11.56
CA PRO A 262 11.47 -16.80 11.06
C PRO A 262 12.09 -17.94 11.92
N GLU A 263 11.77 -18.03 13.21
CA GLU A 263 12.24 -19.15 14.06
C GLU A 263 11.52 -20.48 13.79
N GLN A 264 10.32 -20.47 13.21
CA GLN A 264 9.54 -21.69 12.94
C GLN A 264 9.85 -22.33 11.59
N ALA A 265 10.59 -21.65 10.70
CA ALA A 265 11.00 -22.16 9.40
C ALA A 265 12.32 -22.98 9.44
N LYS A 266 12.92 -23.14 10.63
CA LYS A 266 14.11 -23.95 10.88
C LYS A 266 13.80 -25.15 11.79
N LYS A 267 12.86 -26.00 11.39
CA LYS A 267 12.75 -27.38 11.89
C LYS A 267 12.44 -28.32 10.75
#